data_AF-A0A0D6JIK7-F1
#
_entry.id   AF-A0A0D6JIK7-F1
#
_cell.length_a   1.000
_cell.length_b   1.000
_cell.length_c   1.000
_cell.angle_alpha   90.00
_cell.angle_beta   90.00
_cell.angle_gamma   90.00
#
_symmetry.space_group_name_H-M   'P 1'
#
loop_
_entity.id
_entity.type
_entity.pdbx_description
1 polymer ?
#
loop_
_entity_poly.entity_id
_entity_poly.type
_entity_poly.pdbx_seq_one_letter_code
_entity_poly.pdbx_strand_id
1 'polypeptide(L)'
;MTAAPTSNMDLSDVPRAASADLWLLIQIMVECEHGLLFLRGVTDVDRAKIEDRFWNDFEGGTERGVVALMRFWCLVDIFQSRRLRALLMARGYDIFYPAVVAAARLRLNLHWGFNPQRLIWALATERPAYSSTLRLGIEASQMGMAA
;
A
#
# COMPACT_ATOMS: atom_id res chain seq x y z
N MET A 1 42.34 -10.16 6.92
CA MET A 1 41.50 -9.61 5.83
C MET A 1 40.26 -9.02 6.47
N THR A 2 40.29 -7.73 6.77
CA THR A 2 39.18 -7.01 7.41
C THR A 2 38.17 -6.65 6.33
N ALA A 3 36.94 -7.16 6.43
CA ALA A 3 35.88 -6.87 5.47
C ALA A 3 35.60 -5.35 5.45
N ALA A 4 35.70 -4.74 4.27
CA ALA A 4 35.35 -3.34 4.08
C ALA A 4 33.85 -3.14 4.42
N PRO A 5 33.47 -2.06 5.12
CA PRO A 5 32.07 -1.77 5.35
C PRO A 5 31.41 -1.51 3.99
N THR A 6 30.49 -2.37 3.60
CA THR A 6 29.64 -2.12 2.43
C THR A 6 28.69 -0.99 2.80
N SER A 7 29.11 0.25 2.56
CA SER A 7 28.29 1.44 2.63
C SER A 7 27.21 1.36 1.55
N ASN A 8 26.15 0.62 1.84
CA ASN A 8 24.98 0.49 0.97
C ASN A 8 24.19 1.81 1.05
N MET A 9 24.65 2.83 0.31
CA MET A 9 23.99 4.13 0.25
C MET A 9 22.54 3.96 -0.24
N ASP A 10 21.58 4.29 0.62
CA ASP A 10 20.18 4.40 0.21
C ASP A 10 20.00 5.72 -0.55
N LEU A 11 19.74 5.60 -1.85
CA LEU A 11 19.52 6.73 -2.76
C LEU A 11 18.04 7.14 -2.82
N SER A 12 17.24 6.71 -1.85
CA SER A 12 15.82 7.08 -1.76
C SER A 12 15.69 8.42 -1.06
N ASP A 13 14.89 9.34 -1.62
CA ASP A 13 14.64 10.63 -0.97
C ASP A 13 13.83 10.46 0.33
N VAL A 14 13.01 9.41 0.38
CA VAL A 14 12.25 9.01 1.57
C VAL A 14 12.68 7.61 2.01
N PRO A 15 13.04 7.42 3.30
CA PRO A 15 13.35 6.11 3.85
C PRO A 15 12.25 5.08 3.63
N ARG A 16 12.61 3.79 3.71
CA ARG A 16 11.63 2.70 3.71
C ARG A 16 10.75 2.77 4.96
N ALA A 17 9.47 2.42 4.82
CA ALA A 17 8.53 2.32 5.93
C ALA A 17 8.28 0.85 6.31
N ALA A 18 7.81 0.62 7.54
CA ALA A 18 7.25 -0.70 7.86
C ALA A 18 5.92 -0.88 7.14
N SER A 19 5.68 -2.08 6.60
CA SER A 19 4.40 -2.40 5.94
C SER A 19 3.21 -2.25 6.89
N ALA A 20 3.41 -2.47 8.20
CA ALA A 20 2.36 -2.29 9.21
C ALA A 20 1.88 -0.83 9.30
N ASP A 21 2.78 0.15 9.20
CA ASP A 21 2.41 1.57 9.31
C ASP A 21 1.60 2.02 8.08
N LEU A 22 2.01 1.55 6.90
CA LEU A 22 1.28 1.79 5.66
C LEU A 22 -0.06 1.05 5.64
N TRP A 23 -0.14 -0.13 6.26
CA TRP A 23 -1.38 -0.87 6.37
C TRP A 23 -2.38 -0.18 7.29
N LEU A 24 -1.91 0.39 8.42
CA LEU A 24 -2.74 1.23 9.29
C LEU A 24 -3.38 2.38 8.50
N LEU A 25 -2.63 3.06 7.62
CA LEU A 25 -3.16 4.12 6.77
C LEU A 25 -4.22 3.63 5.78
N ILE A 26 -4.07 2.42 5.22
CA ILE A 26 -5.13 1.79 4.41
C ILE A 26 -6.38 1.52 5.25
N GLN A 27 -6.23 1.01 6.48
CA GLN A 27 -7.36 0.74 7.37
C GLN A 27 -8.11 2.03 7.74
N ILE A 28 -7.38 3.07 8.17
CA ILE A 28 -7.94 4.40 8.47
C ILE A 28 -8.70 4.95 7.28
N MET A 29 -8.14 4.86 6.08
CA MET A 29 -8.79 5.34 4.86
C MET A 29 -10.09 4.58 4.56
N VAL A 30 -10.11 3.26 4.75
CA VAL A 30 -11.32 2.43 4.58
C VAL A 30 -12.36 2.80 5.62
N GLU A 31 -11.97 2.92 6.90
CA GLU A 31 -12.85 3.29 8.01
C GLU A 31 -13.44 4.69 7.87
N CYS A 32 -12.68 5.63 7.30
CA CYS A 32 -13.18 6.95 6.99
C CYS A 32 -14.12 6.96 5.76
N GLU A 33 -14.37 5.82 5.10
CA GLU A 33 -15.14 5.70 3.84
C GLU A 33 -14.50 6.39 2.64
N HIS A 34 -13.19 6.62 2.67
CA HIS A 34 -12.47 7.32 1.60
C HIS A 34 -11.87 6.37 0.55
N GLY A 35 -12.40 5.15 0.38
CA GLY A 35 -11.87 4.15 -0.56
C GLY A 35 -11.77 4.61 -2.02
N LEU A 36 -12.57 5.61 -2.43
CA LEU A 36 -12.52 6.21 -3.77
C LEU A 36 -11.35 7.17 -3.98
N LEU A 37 -10.55 7.49 -2.96
CA LEU A 37 -9.37 8.37 -3.04
C LEU A 37 -8.43 7.97 -4.17
N PHE A 38 -8.16 6.67 -4.29
CA PHE A 38 -7.31 6.10 -5.33
C PHE A 38 -7.85 6.28 -6.76
N LEU A 39 -9.08 6.77 -6.94
CA LEU A 39 -9.75 6.95 -8.23
C LEU A 39 -10.10 8.39 -8.58
N ARG A 40 -10.47 9.19 -7.57
CA ARG A 40 -10.88 10.59 -7.74
C ARG A 40 -9.77 11.60 -7.42
N GLY A 41 -8.70 11.15 -6.78
CA GLY A 41 -7.64 12.02 -6.24
C GLY A 41 -7.95 12.48 -4.82
N VAL A 42 -6.92 13.03 -4.16
CA VAL A 42 -6.97 13.58 -2.80
C VAL A 42 -7.42 15.03 -2.83
N THR A 43 -8.38 15.39 -1.99
CA THR A 43 -8.62 16.79 -1.60
C THR A 43 -7.91 17.11 -0.29
N ASP A 44 -7.66 18.39 -0.02
CA ASP A 44 -7.02 18.81 1.24
C ASP A 44 -7.82 18.40 2.48
N VAL A 45 -9.17 18.37 2.36
CA VAL A 45 -10.06 17.90 3.43
C VAL A 45 -9.89 16.40 3.68
N ASP A 46 -9.77 15.60 2.62
CA ASP A 46 -9.53 14.16 2.74
C ASP A 46 -8.17 13.91 3.41
N ARG A 47 -7.14 14.68 3.01
CA ARG A 47 -5.79 14.60 3.59
C ARG A 47 -5.78 14.91 5.07
N ALA A 48 -6.36 16.04 5.46
CA ALA A 48 -6.40 16.48 6.87
C ALA A 48 -7.09 15.44 7.77
N LYS A 49 -8.23 14.90 7.34
CA LYS A 49 -8.97 13.89 8.12
C LYS A 49 -8.16 12.61 8.35
N ILE A 50 -7.48 12.12 7.31
CA ILE A 50 -6.68 10.90 7.40
C ILE A 50 -5.43 11.14 8.25
N GLU A 51 -4.76 12.28 8.09
CA GLU A 51 -3.58 12.64 8.90
C GLU A 51 -3.94 12.81 10.38
N ASP A 52 -5.03 13.51 10.70
CA ASP A 52 -5.50 13.66 12.07
C ASP A 52 -5.82 12.30 12.70
N ARG A 53 -6.53 11.43 11.98
CA ARG A 53 -6.85 10.09 12.49
C ARG A 53 -5.59 9.24 12.66
N PHE A 54 -4.66 9.30 11.71
CA PHE A 54 -3.39 8.59 11.80
C PHE A 54 -2.59 9.01 13.02
N TRP A 55 -2.45 10.31 13.29
CA TRP A 55 -1.70 10.78 14.45
C TRP A 55 -2.36 10.45 15.79
N ASN A 56 -3.67 10.27 15.83
CA ASN A 56 -4.37 9.80 17.03
C ASN A 56 -4.18 8.29 17.29
N ASP A 57 -4.09 7.48 16.23
CA ASP A 57 -4.03 6.02 16.33
C ASP A 57 -2.59 5.47 16.28
N PHE A 58 -1.62 6.26 15.80
CA PHE A 58 -0.25 5.81 15.56
C PHE A 58 0.62 5.87 16.82
N GLU A 59 1.09 4.70 17.26
CA GLU A 59 1.91 4.55 18.48
C GLU A 59 3.43 4.67 18.23
N GLY A 60 3.86 5.05 17.03
CA GLY A 60 5.28 5.17 16.67
C GLY A 60 5.86 6.58 16.85
N GLY A 61 7.17 6.72 16.64
CA GLY A 61 7.84 8.03 16.66
C GLY A 61 7.49 8.91 15.45
N THR A 62 7.55 10.23 15.63
CA THR A 62 7.17 11.22 14.60
C THR A 62 7.88 11.02 13.26
N GLU A 63 9.18 10.72 13.26
CA GLU A 63 9.95 10.46 12.03
C GLU A 63 9.34 9.29 11.23
N ARG A 64 9.04 8.18 11.92
CA ARG A 64 8.43 6.99 11.32
C ARG A 64 7.03 7.29 10.77
N GLY A 65 6.25 8.07 11.51
CA GLY A 65 4.91 8.49 11.09
C GLY A 65 4.94 9.36 9.83
N VAL A 66 5.84 10.35 9.78
CA VAL A 66 6.02 11.21 8.59
C VAL A 66 6.44 10.40 7.37
N VAL A 67 7.36 9.45 7.54
CA VAL A 67 7.79 8.55 6.45
C VAL A 67 6.62 7.70 5.95
N ALA A 68 5.80 7.14 6.84
CA ALA A 68 4.62 6.38 6.47
C ALA A 68 3.61 7.23 5.68
N LEU A 69 3.28 8.43 6.17
CA LEU A 69 2.36 9.37 5.51
C LEU A 69 2.84 9.78 4.11
N MET A 70 4.11 10.18 3.97
CA MET A 70 4.67 10.57 2.67
C MET A 70 4.55 9.43 1.65
N ARG A 71 4.93 8.22 2.04
CA ARG A 71 4.86 7.05 1.16
C ARG A 71 3.41 6.68 0.85
N PHE A 72 2.51 6.78 1.80
CA PHE A 72 1.09 6.56 1.59
C PHE A 72 0.52 7.55 0.57
N TRP A 73 0.81 8.85 0.69
CA TRP A 73 0.32 9.83 -0.27
C TRP A 73 0.87 9.61 -1.68
N CYS A 74 2.17 9.30 -1.81
CA CYS A 74 2.73 8.91 -3.11
C CYS A 74 2.12 7.62 -3.66
N LEU A 75 1.67 6.71 -2.78
CA LEU A 75 0.94 5.52 -3.19
C LEU A 75 -0.47 5.89 -3.69
N VAL A 76 -1.18 6.80 -3.03
CA VAL A 76 -2.49 7.28 -3.51
C VAL A 76 -2.37 7.95 -4.89
N ASP A 77 -1.35 8.78 -5.07
CA ASP A 77 -1.11 9.50 -6.33
C ASP A 77 -0.81 8.55 -7.50
N ILE A 78 0.01 7.51 -7.28
CA ILE A 78 0.41 6.63 -8.38
C ILE A 78 -0.75 5.77 -8.92
N PHE A 79 -1.75 5.47 -8.09
CA PHE A 79 -2.97 4.79 -8.53
C PHE A 79 -3.83 5.64 -9.48
N GLN A 80 -3.59 6.96 -9.58
CA GLN A 80 -4.20 7.80 -10.60
C GLN A 80 -3.70 7.46 -12.01
N SER A 81 -2.58 6.74 -12.14
CA SER A 81 -2.09 6.29 -13.44
C SER A 81 -3.05 5.29 -14.08
N ARG A 82 -3.27 5.43 -15.40
CA ARG A 82 -4.25 4.63 -16.17
C ARG A 82 -4.13 3.11 -15.91
N ARG A 83 -2.91 2.58 -15.86
CA ARG A 83 -2.66 1.14 -15.68
C ARG A 83 -2.97 0.66 -14.27
N LEU A 84 -2.53 1.39 -13.24
CA LEU A 84 -2.80 1.00 -11.86
C LEU A 84 -4.27 1.21 -11.49
N ARG A 85 -4.91 2.26 -12.02
CA ARG A 85 -6.36 2.44 -11.93
C ARG A 85 -7.13 1.27 -12.53
N ALA A 86 -6.74 0.80 -13.71
CA ALA A 86 -7.34 -0.38 -14.34
C ALA A 86 -7.12 -1.65 -13.51
N LEU A 87 -5.93 -1.83 -12.92
CA LEU A 87 -5.65 -2.95 -12.02
C LEU A 87 -6.48 -2.90 -10.73
N LEU A 88 -6.63 -1.71 -10.14
CA LEU A 88 -7.49 -1.50 -8.97
C LEU A 88 -8.95 -1.82 -9.29
N MET A 89 -9.46 -1.38 -10.45
CA MET A 89 -10.81 -1.73 -10.91
C MET A 89 -11.00 -3.24 -11.11
N ALA A 90 -9.96 -3.93 -11.59
CA ALA A 90 -10.02 -5.36 -11.85
C ALA A 90 -9.89 -6.24 -10.60
N ARG A 91 -9.11 -5.80 -9.59
CA ARG A 91 -8.81 -6.57 -8.37
C ARG A 91 -9.57 -6.10 -7.12
N GLY A 92 -10.16 -4.91 -7.16
CA GLY A 92 -10.80 -4.30 -5.98
C GLY A 92 -9.82 -4.13 -4.83
N TYR A 93 -10.31 -4.36 -3.60
CA TYR A 93 -9.54 -4.18 -2.36
C TYR A 93 -8.35 -5.16 -2.20
N ASP A 94 -8.33 -6.28 -2.93
CA ASP A 94 -7.25 -7.28 -2.86
C ASP A 94 -5.88 -6.72 -3.29
N ILE A 95 -5.86 -5.59 -3.98
CA ILE A 95 -4.62 -4.94 -4.44
C ILE A 95 -3.90 -4.19 -3.32
N PHE A 96 -4.58 -3.81 -2.23
CA PHE A 96 -4.00 -2.90 -1.24
C PHE A 96 -2.89 -3.53 -0.42
N TYR A 97 -3.07 -4.78 0.03
CA TYR A 97 -2.02 -5.47 0.78
C TYR A 97 -0.71 -5.61 -0.02
N PRO A 98 -0.70 -6.17 -1.25
CA PRO A 98 0.53 -6.25 -2.04
C PRO A 98 1.05 -4.86 -2.43
N ALA A 99 0.18 -3.86 -2.62
CA ALA A 99 0.61 -2.49 -2.88
C ALA A 99 1.35 -1.88 -1.68
N VAL A 100 0.87 -2.12 -0.46
CA VAL A 100 1.53 -1.70 0.80
C VAL A 100 2.88 -2.38 0.97
N VAL A 101 2.95 -3.70 0.74
CA VAL A 101 4.23 -4.44 0.83
C VAL A 101 5.24 -3.91 -0.19
N ALA A 102 4.80 -3.66 -1.42
CA ALA A 102 5.64 -3.07 -2.45
C ALA A 102 6.06 -1.64 -2.10
N ALA A 103 5.12 -0.79 -1.67
CA ALA A 103 5.36 0.60 -1.30
C ALA A 103 6.24 0.72 -0.04
N ALA A 104 6.27 -0.26 0.85
CA ALA A 104 7.21 -0.28 1.97
C ALA A 104 8.67 -0.47 1.51
N ARG A 105 8.88 -1.23 0.43
CA ARG A 105 10.22 -1.70 0.00
C ARG A 105 10.82 -0.93 -1.17
N LEU A 106 9.99 -0.48 -2.11
CA LEU A 106 10.44 0.21 -3.32
C LEU A 106 11.13 1.53 -2.99
N ARG A 107 12.05 1.98 -3.83
CA ARG A 107 12.61 3.33 -3.66
C ARG A 107 11.54 4.37 -3.98
N LEU A 108 11.49 5.43 -3.17
CA LEU A 108 10.62 6.57 -3.39
C LEU A 108 11.49 7.80 -3.72
N ASN A 109 11.17 8.45 -4.84
CA ASN A 109 11.73 9.75 -5.20
C ASN A 109 10.66 10.81 -4.94
N LEU A 110 10.98 11.88 -4.22
CA LEU A 110 9.99 12.89 -3.81
C LEU A 110 9.52 13.75 -4.99
N HIS A 111 10.34 13.91 -6.02
CA HIS A 111 9.97 14.68 -7.21
C HIS A 111 9.05 13.91 -8.16
N TRP A 112 9.30 12.60 -8.34
CA TRP A 112 8.57 11.76 -9.29
C TRP A 112 7.56 10.78 -8.65
N GLY A 113 7.59 10.62 -7.34
CA GLY A 113 6.84 9.60 -6.63
C GLY A 113 7.37 8.17 -6.85
N PHE A 114 6.49 7.18 -6.70
CA PHE A 114 6.80 5.80 -7.04
C PHE A 114 6.84 5.60 -8.56
N ASN A 115 7.67 4.67 -9.04
CA ASN A 115 7.67 4.30 -10.46
C ASN A 115 6.50 3.32 -10.77
N PRO A 116 5.57 3.65 -11.70
CA PRO A 116 4.38 2.83 -11.95
C PRO A 116 4.70 1.43 -12.45
N GLN A 117 5.69 1.29 -13.33
CA GLN A 117 6.08 -0.01 -13.88
C GLN A 117 6.69 -0.90 -12.79
N ARG A 118 7.53 -0.35 -11.91
CA ARG A 118 8.10 -1.11 -10.79
C ARG A 118 7.04 -1.56 -9.81
N LEU A 119 6.05 -0.71 -9.53
CA LEU A 119 4.93 -1.10 -8.67
C LEU A 119 4.09 -2.20 -9.32
N ILE A 120 3.76 -2.09 -10.61
CA ILE A 120 3.04 -3.14 -11.35
C ILE A 120 3.81 -4.48 -11.32
N TRP A 121 5.12 -4.47 -11.51
CA TRP A 121 5.93 -5.67 -11.41
C TRP A 121 5.95 -6.25 -10.01
N ALA A 122 6.07 -5.40 -8.98
CA ALA A 122 5.98 -5.85 -7.59
C ALA A 122 4.61 -6.51 -7.30
N LEU A 123 3.52 -5.91 -7.77
CA LEU A 123 2.15 -6.45 -7.64
C LEU A 123 1.90 -7.75 -8.43
N ALA A 124 2.75 -8.08 -9.41
CA ALA A 124 2.70 -9.35 -10.12
C ALA A 124 3.47 -10.46 -9.37
N THR A 125 4.51 -10.08 -8.64
CA THR A 125 5.32 -11.00 -7.82
C THR A 125 4.67 -11.31 -6.48
N GLU A 126 4.01 -10.32 -5.87
CA GLU A 126 3.28 -10.48 -4.61
C GLU A 126 1.95 -11.21 -4.90
N ARG A 127 1.83 -12.46 -4.42
CA ARG A 127 0.57 -13.23 -4.53
C ARG A 127 -0.53 -12.52 -3.70
N PRO A 128 -1.78 -12.43 -4.20
CA PRO A 128 -2.87 -11.92 -3.39
C PRO A 128 -3.10 -12.87 -2.21
N ALA A 129 -2.96 -12.34 -0.99
CA ALA A 129 -3.10 -13.10 0.25
C ALA A 129 -4.50 -13.74 0.42
N TYR A 130 -5.51 -13.24 -0.30
CA TYR A 130 -6.91 -13.64 -0.17
C TYR A 130 -7.45 -14.63 -1.23
N SER A 131 -6.60 -15.12 -2.14
CA SER A 131 -7.03 -16.06 -3.19
C SER A 131 -7.37 -17.48 -2.68
N SER A 132 -7.00 -17.80 -1.43
CA SER A 132 -7.08 -19.15 -0.87
C SER A 132 -8.40 -19.42 -0.14
N THR A 133 -9.02 -18.41 0.44
CA THR A 133 -10.18 -18.59 1.33
C THR A 133 -11.50 -18.74 0.57
N LEU A 134 -11.62 -18.14 -0.62
CA LEU A 134 -12.82 -18.24 -1.45
C LEU A 134 -12.92 -19.56 -2.24
N ARG A 135 -11.80 -20.22 -2.57
CA ARG A 135 -11.85 -21.57 -3.16
C ARG A 135 -12.25 -22.65 -2.15
N LEU A 136 -11.78 -22.54 -0.91
CA LEU A 136 -12.14 -23.48 0.16
C LEU A 136 -13.61 -23.35 0.60
N GLY A 137 -14.19 -22.14 0.53
CA GLY A 137 -15.61 -21.93 0.84
C GLY A 137 -16.57 -22.42 -0.26
N ILE A 138 -16.17 -22.36 -1.52
CA ILE A 138 -17.00 -22.82 -2.65
C ILE A 138 -16.94 -24.34 -2.79
N GLU A 139 -15.80 -24.98 -2.57
CA GLU A 139 -15.70 -26.45 -2.56
C GLU A 139 -16.43 -27.08 -1.36
N ALA A 140 -16.39 -26.44 -0.18
CA ALA A 140 -17.16 -26.91 0.98
C ALA A 140 -18.69 -26.82 0.78
N SER A 141 -19.17 -25.77 0.08
CA SER A 141 -20.60 -25.66 -0.28
C SER A 141 -21.02 -26.67 -1.37
N GLN A 142 -20.11 -27.12 -2.24
CA GLN A 142 -20.42 -28.12 -3.27
C GLN A 142 -20.34 -29.57 -2.76
N MET A 143 -19.57 -29.85 -1.70
CA MET A 143 -19.54 -31.18 -1.06
C MET A 143 -20.68 -31.44 -0.06
N GLY A 144 -21.46 -30.41 0.31
CA GLY A 144 -22.55 -30.52 1.28
C GLY A 144 -23.95 -30.77 0.69
N MET A 145 -24.10 -30.93 -0.62
CA MET A 145 -25.41 -31.04 -1.29
C MET A 145 -25.59 -32.34 -2.08
N ALA A 146 -25.07 -33.45 -1.54
CA ALA A 146 -25.40 -34.80 -1.96
C ALA A 146 -25.78 -35.62 -0.71
N ALA A 147 -26.99 -35.39 -0.21
CA ALA A 147 -27.70 -36.26 0.70
C ALA A 147 -29.01 -36.70 0.03
#